data_AF-A0A524LLE0-F1
#
_entry.id   AF-A0A524LLE0-F1
#
_cell.length_a   1.000
_cell.length_b   1.000
_cell.length_c   1.000
_cell.angle_alpha   90.00
_cell.angle_beta   90.00
_cell.angle_gamma   90.00
#
_symmetry.space_group_name_H-M   'P 1'
#
loop_
_entity.id
_entity.type
_entity.pdbx_description
1 polymer ?
#
loop_
_entity_poly.entity_id
_entity_poly.type
_entity_poly.pdbx_seq_one_letter_code
_entity_poly.pdbx_strand_id
1 'polypeptide(L)'
;MKVKLKVESKWLDLERKSMSKMKRNYEDWERETLQKAKDAADLRDLRRVFYELGDRWEFDQATGAWLAGSEPLDTIGIILRMPGFKPNKERYVVYAFMAYSKGLTQKFDHLGDKERIIVERDAKTGQILCWSTTGHGSMDLFPTDLTHFKTLENALDSSYLVAQPGDHALRIELPSSSGLLNAFIRRLWEIAGGTKSFHTKSIDVLTADNIENSLDFKFHRYASAVVELDKMWRHLTGSPVEWAKEKVLDKIPDHIEARDRVSLRKIEGLLYILWFKPPFDQMVQIELLYEELQTEPTPTQTQRTLVPLLGELAYSLTDIVEKAKYLKWKSVIDRKSFSQSDVFKGLDLSTIEREAFAAALEDILKEHTLAYIGYPERATMKNKVMRVLLGSIILPVRILTSFLETVRRPIWNLLQKIEKDTSPSEDEEG
;
A
#
# COMPACT_ATOMS: atom_id res chain seq x y z
N MET A 1 17.73 -3.39 -2.30
CA MET A 1 17.86 -4.87 -2.32
C MET A 1 17.14 -5.41 -3.55
N LYS A 2 17.40 -6.64 -4.00
CA LYS A 2 16.67 -7.24 -5.13
C LYS A 2 15.74 -8.35 -4.64
N VAL A 3 14.53 -8.43 -5.19
CA VAL A 3 13.52 -9.44 -4.84
C VAL A 3 12.95 -10.06 -6.12
N LYS A 4 12.64 -11.36 -6.06
CA LYS A 4 12.05 -12.08 -7.20
C LYS A 4 10.54 -11.83 -7.23
N LEU A 5 10.06 -11.15 -8.27
CA LEU A 5 8.64 -10.95 -8.55
C LEU A 5 8.17 -11.95 -9.61
N LYS A 6 7.16 -12.75 -9.27
CA LYS A 6 6.41 -13.59 -10.21
C LYS A 6 5.15 -12.86 -10.66
N VAL A 7 4.94 -12.85 -11.96
CA VAL A 7 3.77 -12.28 -12.62
C VAL A 7 3.20 -13.31 -13.58
N GLU A 8 1.89 -13.53 -13.52
CA GLU A 8 1.17 -14.44 -14.41
C GLU A 8 1.20 -13.95 -15.88
N SER A 9 1.68 -14.79 -16.81
CA SER A 9 1.92 -14.40 -18.22
C SER A 9 0.67 -13.89 -18.94
N LYS A 10 -0.51 -14.45 -18.63
CA LYS A 10 -1.77 -14.06 -19.25
C LYS A 10 -2.12 -12.59 -18.97
N TRP A 11 -1.83 -12.12 -17.76
CA TRP A 11 -2.05 -10.72 -17.37
C TRP A 11 -1.07 -9.80 -18.07
N LEU A 12 0.21 -10.18 -18.14
CA LEU A 12 1.23 -9.41 -18.88
C LEU A 12 0.81 -9.12 -20.33
N ASP A 13 0.31 -10.12 -21.06
CA ASP A 13 -0.10 -9.92 -22.46
C ASP A 13 -1.34 -9.03 -22.60
N LEU A 14 -2.27 -9.12 -21.66
CA LEU A 14 -3.45 -8.25 -21.61
C LEU A 14 -3.04 -6.80 -21.30
N GLU A 15 -2.15 -6.62 -20.32
CA GLU A 15 -1.65 -5.30 -19.94
C GLU A 15 -0.80 -4.67 -21.04
N ARG A 16 0.01 -5.44 -21.81
CA ARG A 16 0.71 -4.94 -23.00
C ARG A 16 -0.22 -4.28 -24.00
N LYS A 17 -1.37 -4.92 -24.28
CA LYS A 17 -2.37 -4.41 -25.22
C LYS A 17 -3.04 -3.14 -24.71
N SER A 18 -3.39 -3.10 -23.42
CA SER A 18 -4.05 -1.93 -22.83
C SER A 18 -3.09 -0.74 -22.66
N MET A 19 -1.87 -0.99 -22.21
CA MET A 19 -0.81 0.02 -22.05
C MET A 19 -0.51 0.75 -23.37
N SER A 20 -0.54 0.04 -24.51
CA SER A 20 -0.33 0.65 -25.82
C SER A 20 -1.37 1.72 -26.16
N LYS A 21 -2.63 1.54 -25.75
CA LYS A 21 -3.70 2.54 -25.93
C LYS A 21 -3.46 3.75 -25.03
N MET A 22 -3.11 3.52 -23.77
CA MET A 22 -2.86 4.60 -22.81
C MET A 22 -1.63 5.42 -23.15
N LYS A 23 -0.57 4.79 -23.67
CA LYS A 23 0.62 5.48 -24.17
C LYS A 23 0.23 6.50 -25.25
N ARG A 24 -0.62 6.11 -26.21
CA ARG A 24 -1.12 7.05 -27.23
C ARG A 24 -1.93 8.18 -26.62
N ASN A 25 -2.84 7.87 -25.67
CA ASN A 25 -3.62 8.90 -24.98
C ASN A 25 -2.72 9.91 -24.26
N TYR A 26 -1.66 9.45 -23.60
CA TYR A 26 -0.67 10.30 -22.95
C TYR A 26 0.10 11.15 -23.97
N GLU A 27 0.62 10.54 -25.04
CA GLU A 27 1.36 11.25 -26.09
C GLU A 27 0.50 12.32 -26.80
N ASP A 28 -0.80 12.06 -26.97
CA ASP A 28 -1.74 13.01 -27.54
C ASP A 28 -2.05 14.14 -26.55
N TRP A 29 -2.27 13.83 -25.27
CA TRP A 29 -2.46 14.83 -24.21
C TRP A 29 -1.23 15.72 -24.02
N GLU A 30 -0.03 15.14 -24.01
CA GLU A 30 1.23 15.87 -23.89
C GLU A 30 1.42 16.82 -25.08
N ARG A 31 1.13 16.34 -26.30
CA ARG A 31 1.19 17.15 -27.52
C ARG A 31 0.19 18.30 -27.49
N GLU A 32 -1.06 18.05 -27.11
CA GLU A 32 -2.10 19.07 -27.00
C GLU A 32 -1.72 20.13 -25.95
N THR A 33 -1.23 19.68 -24.79
CA THR A 33 -0.79 20.57 -23.69
C THR A 33 0.37 21.44 -24.12
N LEU A 34 1.40 20.86 -24.74
CA LEU A 34 2.56 21.61 -25.25
C LEU A 34 2.16 22.57 -26.36
N GLN A 35 1.20 22.20 -27.21
CA GLN A 35 0.69 23.09 -28.25
C GLN A 35 -0.04 24.29 -27.64
N LYS A 36 -0.95 24.06 -26.68
CA LYS A 36 -1.62 25.14 -25.92
C LYS A 36 -0.63 26.07 -25.22
N ALA A 37 0.43 25.52 -24.63
CA ALA A 37 1.46 26.31 -23.97
C ALA A 37 2.28 27.15 -24.96
N LYS A 38 2.56 26.62 -26.17
CA LYS A 38 3.25 27.35 -27.25
C LYS A 38 2.38 28.43 -27.89
N ASP A 39 1.09 28.17 -27.99
CA ASP A 39 0.11 29.09 -28.59
C ASP A 39 -0.36 30.18 -27.60
N ALA A 40 0.08 30.12 -26.34
CA ALA A 40 -0.21 31.14 -25.35
C ALA A 40 0.40 32.49 -25.75
N ALA A 41 -0.45 33.49 -25.98
CA ALA A 41 -0.02 34.81 -26.44
C ALA A 41 0.63 35.64 -25.32
N ASP A 42 0.24 35.39 -24.07
CA ASP A 42 0.75 36.09 -22.90
C ASP A 42 0.84 35.20 -21.64
N LEU A 43 1.34 35.78 -20.55
CA LEU A 43 1.45 35.08 -19.26
C LEU A 43 0.10 34.71 -18.64
N ARG A 44 -0.99 35.38 -19.01
CA ARG A 44 -2.34 35.07 -18.51
C ARG A 44 -2.89 33.82 -19.18
N ASP A 45 -2.68 33.69 -20.48
CA ASP A 45 -3.01 32.49 -21.25
C ASP A 45 -2.17 31.30 -20.79
N LEU A 46 -0.87 31.50 -20.57
CA LEU A 46 0.00 30.46 -20.03
C LEU A 46 -0.43 30.03 -18.62
N ARG A 47 -0.80 30.99 -17.76
CA ARG A 47 -1.37 30.70 -16.42
C ARG A 47 -2.68 29.94 -16.51
N ARG A 48 -3.52 30.20 -17.52
CA ARG A 48 -4.74 29.44 -17.77
C ARG A 48 -4.44 28.00 -18.17
N VAL A 49 -3.41 27.76 -18.99
CA VAL A 49 -2.93 26.40 -19.28
C VAL A 49 -2.48 25.70 -17.99
N PHE A 50 -1.69 26.36 -17.14
CA PHE A 50 -1.31 25.79 -15.83
C PHE A 50 -2.51 25.53 -14.92
N TYR A 51 -3.55 26.37 -14.94
CA TYR A 51 -4.79 26.11 -14.19
C TYR A 51 -5.59 24.94 -14.75
N GLU A 52 -5.64 24.77 -16.06
CA GLU A 52 -6.28 23.62 -16.71
C GLU A 52 -5.55 22.30 -16.39
N LEU A 53 -4.23 22.36 -16.23
CA LEU A 53 -3.40 21.22 -15.81
C LEU A 53 -3.60 20.87 -14.32
N GLY A 54 -3.86 21.86 -13.47
CA GLY A 54 -4.20 21.70 -12.05
C GLY A 54 -3.08 21.07 -11.19
N ASP A 55 -3.39 20.84 -9.91
CA ASP A 55 -2.44 20.30 -8.90
C ASP A 55 -2.02 18.84 -9.13
N ARG A 56 -2.55 18.20 -10.17
CA ARG A 56 -2.27 16.82 -10.56
C ARG A 56 -1.33 16.70 -11.75
N TRP A 57 -0.97 17.80 -12.39
CA TRP A 57 -0.10 17.80 -13.57
C TRP A 57 1.20 17.02 -13.37
N GLU A 58 1.91 17.26 -12.27
CA GLU A 58 3.19 16.60 -11.99
C GLU A 58 3.02 15.08 -11.81
N PHE A 59 1.86 14.67 -11.28
CA PHE A 59 1.50 13.27 -11.10
C PHE A 59 1.13 12.61 -12.42
N ASP A 60 0.35 13.30 -13.26
CA ASP A 60 -0.04 12.84 -14.59
C ASP A 60 1.18 12.75 -15.53
N GLN A 61 2.11 13.70 -15.42
CA GLN A 61 3.38 13.69 -16.16
C GLN A 61 4.29 12.55 -15.70
N ALA A 62 4.46 12.34 -14.39
CA ALA A 62 5.31 11.26 -13.86
C ALA A 62 4.73 9.87 -14.19
N THR A 63 3.42 9.71 -14.03
CA THR A 63 2.72 8.46 -14.34
C THR A 63 2.73 8.19 -15.84
N GLY A 64 2.41 9.20 -16.65
CA GLY A 64 2.42 9.10 -18.11
C GLY A 64 3.81 8.82 -18.69
N ALA A 65 4.85 9.46 -18.16
CA ALA A 65 6.24 9.15 -18.50
C ALA A 65 6.62 7.71 -18.13
N TRP A 66 6.15 7.21 -16.98
CA TRP A 66 6.33 5.80 -16.62
C TRP A 66 5.67 4.85 -17.60
N LEU A 67 4.41 5.11 -17.93
CA LEU A 67 3.67 4.36 -18.93
C LEU A 67 4.29 4.42 -20.34
N ALA A 68 4.96 5.51 -20.71
CA ALA A 68 5.56 5.64 -22.04
C ALA A 68 6.91 4.92 -22.18
N GLY A 69 7.67 4.83 -21.07
CA GLY A 69 9.06 4.37 -21.06
C GLY A 69 9.31 3.00 -20.41
N SER A 70 8.34 2.40 -19.72
CA SER A 70 8.52 1.10 -19.06
C SER A 70 7.87 -0.06 -19.81
N GLU A 71 8.16 -1.27 -19.34
CA GLU A 71 7.34 -2.44 -19.64
C GLU A 71 6.07 -2.45 -18.76
N PRO A 72 4.98 -3.13 -19.16
CA PRO A 72 3.84 -3.34 -18.27
C PRO A 72 4.28 -4.12 -17.03
N LEU A 73 3.71 -3.78 -15.88
CA LEU A 73 4.03 -4.39 -14.59
C LEU A 73 5.50 -4.21 -14.17
N ASP A 74 6.19 -3.23 -14.76
CA ASP A 74 7.42 -2.73 -14.20
C ASP A 74 7.19 -2.27 -12.76
N THR A 75 8.02 -2.75 -11.83
CA THR A 75 7.66 -2.74 -10.41
C THR A 75 8.81 -2.24 -9.55
N ILE A 76 8.50 -1.33 -8.65
CA ILE A 76 9.41 -0.87 -7.60
C ILE A 76 8.87 -1.35 -6.26
N GLY A 77 9.73 -1.96 -5.47
CA GLY A 77 9.39 -2.32 -4.09
C GLY A 77 9.77 -1.23 -3.10
N ILE A 78 8.96 -1.07 -2.05
CA ILE A 78 9.29 -0.21 -0.91
C ILE A 78 8.98 -0.96 0.38
N ILE A 79 9.88 -0.88 1.37
CA ILE A 79 9.62 -1.39 2.72
C ILE A 79 9.42 -0.20 3.66
N LEU A 80 8.20 -0.02 4.15
CA LEU A 80 7.90 0.93 5.22
C LEU A 80 8.03 0.24 6.58
N ARG A 81 8.84 0.79 7.47
CA ARG A 81 8.89 0.36 8.87
C ARG A 81 7.80 1.07 9.66
N MET A 82 7.15 0.32 10.54
CA MET A 82 6.04 0.76 11.37
C MET A 82 6.10 0.10 12.75
N PRO A 83 5.62 0.75 13.80
CA PRO A 83 5.56 0.13 15.13
C PRO A 83 4.44 -0.93 15.18
N GLY A 84 4.66 -2.02 15.91
CA GLY A 84 3.57 -2.92 16.30
C GLY A 84 2.75 -2.36 17.45
N PHE A 85 1.59 -2.95 17.74
CA PHE A 85 0.79 -2.57 18.91
C PHE A 85 1.39 -2.98 20.27
N LYS A 86 2.40 -3.86 20.27
CA LYS A 86 3.13 -4.26 21.47
C LYS A 86 4.55 -3.69 21.41
N PRO A 87 5.15 -3.28 22.55
CA PRO A 87 6.47 -2.65 22.56
C PRO A 87 7.61 -3.49 21.97
N ASN A 88 7.47 -4.82 21.97
CA ASN A 88 8.46 -5.75 21.41
C ASN A 88 8.16 -6.15 19.96
N LYS A 89 7.16 -5.56 19.32
CA LYS A 89 6.74 -5.92 17.97
C LYS A 89 7.01 -4.77 17.02
N GLU A 90 7.60 -5.10 15.88
CA GLU A 90 7.79 -4.19 14.75
C GLU A 90 7.02 -4.70 13.54
N ARG A 91 6.57 -3.79 12.70
CA ARG A 91 5.90 -4.08 11.43
C ARG A 91 6.69 -3.53 10.27
N TYR A 92 6.69 -4.28 9.19
CA TYR A 92 7.30 -3.94 7.92
C TYR A 92 6.25 -4.14 6.84
N VAL A 93 5.90 -3.08 6.13
CA VAL A 93 4.95 -3.15 5.02
C VAL A 93 5.74 -3.12 3.74
N VAL A 94 5.72 -4.23 3.01
CA VAL A 94 6.37 -4.34 1.70
C VAL A 94 5.33 -4.00 0.65
N TYR A 95 5.48 -2.84 0.02
CA TYR A 95 4.72 -2.41 -1.13
C TYR A 95 5.41 -2.82 -2.43
N ALA A 96 4.60 -3.14 -3.43
CA ALA A 96 4.99 -3.28 -4.83
C ALA A 96 4.16 -2.28 -5.65
N PHE A 97 4.83 -1.26 -6.20
CA PHE A 97 4.23 -0.26 -7.07
C PHE A 97 4.44 -0.68 -8.51
N MET A 98 3.36 -0.94 -9.23
CA MET A 98 3.41 -1.34 -10.62
C MET A 98 3.13 -0.14 -11.52
N ALA A 99 3.89 0.01 -12.62
CA ALA A 99 3.69 1.07 -13.61
C ALA A 99 2.28 1.02 -14.21
N TYR A 100 1.72 -0.19 -14.39
CA TYR A 100 0.38 -0.40 -14.92
C TYR A 100 -0.16 -1.81 -14.61
N SER A 101 -1.40 -1.93 -14.12
CA SER A 101 -1.97 -3.22 -13.67
C SER A 101 -3.52 -3.29 -13.70
N LYS A 102 -4.20 -2.44 -14.48
CA LYS A 102 -5.66 -2.27 -14.33
C LYS A 102 -6.53 -2.95 -15.39
N GLY A 103 -5.98 -3.46 -16.50
CA GLY A 103 -6.70 -4.16 -17.59
C GLY A 103 -7.89 -3.46 -18.29
N LEU A 104 -8.53 -2.45 -17.67
CA LEU A 104 -9.84 -1.90 -18.00
C LEU A 104 -9.94 -0.37 -17.79
N THR A 105 -8.92 0.27 -17.21
CA THR A 105 -8.91 1.72 -17.08
C THR A 105 -8.56 2.41 -18.39
N GLN A 106 -9.17 3.57 -18.64
CA GLN A 106 -8.92 4.37 -19.85
C GLN A 106 -8.12 5.65 -19.59
N LYS A 107 -7.77 5.91 -18.32
CA LYS A 107 -7.04 7.11 -17.90
C LYS A 107 -5.64 6.73 -17.41
N PHE A 108 -4.65 7.54 -17.76
CA PHE A 108 -3.25 7.41 -17.32
C PHE A 108 -2.95 8.19 -16.03
N ASP A 109 -3.99 8.71 -15.38
CA ASP A 109 -3.98 9.66 -14.25
C ASP A 109 -3.78 8.97 -12.89
N HIS A 110 -3.17 7.78 -12.87
CA HIS A 110 -2.87 7.03 -11.67
C HIS A 110 -1.73 6.04 -11.91
N LEU A 111 -0.79 6.00 -10.96
CA LEU A 111 0.14 4.89 -10.83
C LEU A 111 -0.67 3.58 -10.74
N GLY A 112 -0.15 2.49 -11.29
CA GLY A 112 -0.83 1.20 -11.32
C GLY A 112 -1.09 0.61 -9.93
N ASP A 113 -1.33 -0.69 -9.86
CA ASP A 113 -1.70 -1.32 -8.59
C ASP A 113 -0.59 -1.19 -7.54
N LYS A 114 -0.99 -0.87 -6.31
CA LYS A 114 -0.11 -0.59 -5.16
C LYS A 114 -0.34 -1.68 -4.12
N GLU A 115 0.16 -2.86 -4.42
CA GLU A 115 -0.13 -4.02 -3.61
C GLU A 115 0.87 -4.15 -2.47
N ARG A 116 0.43 -4.72 -1.35
CA ARG A 116 1.30 -4.82 -0.17
C ARG A 116 1.13 -6.13 0.57
N ILE A 117 2.17 -6.48 1.31
CA ILE A 117 2.13 -7.48 2.38
C ILE A 117 2.56 -6.82 3.68
N ILE A 118 2.07 -7.33 4.80
CA ILE A 118 2.42 -6.85 6.13
C ILE A 118 3.22 -7.94 6.82
N VAL A 119 4.41 -7.62 7.31
CA VAL A 119 5.24 -8.53 8.10
C VAL A 119 5.36 -7.98 9.51
N GLU A 120 5.01 -8.77 10.52
CA GLU A 120 5.23 -8.44 11.93
C GLU A 120 6.35 -9.31 12.48
N ARG A 121 7.31 -8.67 13.14
CA ARG A 121 8.42 -9.32 13.83
C ARG A 121 8.30 -9.08 15.32
N ASP A 122 8.34 -10.15 16.10
CA ASP A 122 8.48 -10.08 17.55
C ASP A 122 9.96 -10.18 17.93
N ALA A 123 10.52 -9.09 18.45
CA ALA A 123 11.93 -9.00 18.82
C ALA A 123 12.30 -9.90 20.02
N LYS A 124 11.34 -10.30 20.86
CA LYS A 124 11.59 -11.16 22.03
C LYS A 124 11.61 -12.63 21.64
N THR A 125 10.65 -13.07 20.84
CA THR A 125 10.52 -14.49 20.46
C THR A 125 11.26 -14.81 19.17
N GLY A 126 11.64 -13.79 18.38
CA GLY A 126 12.20 -13.96 17.04
C GLY A 126 11.16 -14.33 15.99
N GLN A 127 9.87 -14.43 16.36
CA GLN A 127 8.80 -14.83 15.46
C GLN A 127 8.59 -13.80 14.34
N ILE A 128 8.43 -14.27 13.11
CA ILE A 128 8.14 -13.43 11.93
C ILE A 128 6.88 -13.96 11.24
N LEU A 129 5.83 -13.15 11.19
CA LEU A 129 4.54 -13.49 10.59
C LEU A 129 4.25 -12.54 9.43
N CYS A 130 3.82 -13.08 8.29
CA CYS A 130 3.50 -12.31 7.10
C CYS A 130 2.04 -12.48 6.68
N TRP A 131 1.27 -11.39 6.64
CA TRP A 131 -0.05 -11.33 6.02
C TRP A 131 0.08 -10.87 4.58
N SER A 132 -0.25 -11.78 3.66
CA SER A 132 -0.39 -11.45 2.25
C SER A 132 -1.69 -10.68 1.98
N THR A 133 -1.82 -10.05 0.82
CA THR A 133 -3.10 -9.53 0.34
C THR A 133 -3.77 -10.48 -0.63
N THR A 134 -5.10 -10.45 -0.61
CA THR A 134 -6.00 -11.17 -1.51
C THR A 134 -7.07 -10.18 -1.97
N GLY A 135 -7.57 -10.29 -3.20
CA GLY A 135 -8.80 -9.66 -3.70
C GLY A 135 -9.14 -8.27 -3.15
N HIS A 136 -8.97 -7.21 -3.94
CA HIS A 136 -9.26 -5.82 -3.53
C HIS A 136 -8.40 -5.33 -2.34
N GLY A 137 -7.15 -5.82 -2.22
CA GLY A 137 -6.21 -5.38 -1.20
C GLY A 137 -6.56 -5.80 0.23
N SER A 138 -7.42 -6.82 0.40
CA SER A 138 -7.81 -7.34 1.71
C SER A 138 -6.74 -8.25 2.29
N MET A 139 -6.36 -8.04 3.54
CA MET A 139 -5.34 -8.87 4.21
C MET A 139 -5.85 -10.29 4.43
N ASP A 140 -5.02 -11.27 4.13
CA ASP A 140 -5.35 -12.68 4.31
C ASP A 140 -5.63 -12.99 5.78
N LEU A 141 -6.51 -13.95 6.07
CA LEU A 141 -6.89 -14.27 7.46
C LEU A 141 -5.74 -14.90 8.24
N PHE A 142 -4.98 -15.78 7.58
CA PHE A 142 -3.94 -16.58 8.20
C PHE A 142 -2.56 -16.08 7.75
N PRO A 143 -1.70 -15.62 8.69
CA PRO A 143 -0.35 -15.24 8.33
C PRO A 143 0.48 -16.47 7.95
N THR A 144 1.43 -16.27 7.05
CA THR A 144 2.50 -17.22 6.75
C THR A 144 3.64 -17.03 7.76
N ASP A 145 4.14 -18.13 8.32
CA ASP A 145 5.28 -18.10 9.25
C ASP A 145 6.61 -18.04 8.48
N LEU A 146 7.36 -16.96 8.69
CA LEU A 146 8.66 -16.69 8.08
C LEU A 146 9.81 -16.84 9.08
N THR A 147 9.55 -17.28 10.32
CA THR A 147 10.52 -17.30 11.43
C THR A 147 11.81 -18.04 11.08
N HIS A 148 11.73 -19.12 10.30
CA HIS A 148 12.88 -19.90 9.87
C HIS A 148 13.92 -19.13 9.04
N PHE A 149 13.53 -18.02 8.38
CA PHE A 149 14.44 -17.14 7.65
C PHE A 149 15.20 -16.16 8.55
N LYS A 150 14.80 -16.03 9.82
CA LYS A 150 15.39 -15.14 10.86
C LYS A 150 15.25 -13.63 10.63
N THR A 151 15.26 -13.17 9.38
CA THR A 151 15.07 -11.76 9.00
C THR A 151 14.13 -11.62 7.81
N LEU A 152 13.56 -10.42 7.63
CA LEU A 152 12.70 -10.11 6.49
C LEU A 152 13.49 -10.15 5.18
N GLU A 153 14.71 -9.64 5.19
CA GLU A 153 15.58 -9.57 4.02
C GLU A 153 15.89 -10.97 3.49
N ASN A 154 16.24 -11.90 4.39
CA ASN A 154 16.48 -13.29 4.04
C ASN A 154 15.22 -13.97 3.50
N ALA A 155 14.05 -13.66 4.09
CA ALA A 155 12.77 -14.20 3.63
C ALA A 155 12.45 -13.73 2.21
N LEU A 156 12.63 -12.43 1.91
CA LEU A 156 12.39 -11.84 0.59
C LEU A 156 13.39 -12.30 -0.47
N ASP A 157 14.67 -12.48 -0.12
CA ASP A 157 15.70 -12.98 -1.03
C ASP A 157 15.47 -14.45 -1.44
N SER A 158 15.01 -15.25 -0.46
CA SER A 158 14.75 -16.67 -0.64
C SER A 158 13.39 -16.94 -1.30
N SER A 159 12.43 -16.03 -1.18
CA SER A 159 11.04 -16.23 -1.62
C SER A 159 10.71 -15.52 -2.94
N TYR A 160 9.51 -15.77 -3.45
CA TYR A 160 8.94 -15.03 -4.57
C TYR A 160 7.82 -14.14 -4.06
N LEU A 161 7.84 -12.87 -4.45
CA LEU A 161 6.64 -12.05 -4.39
C LEU A 161 5.78 -12.41 -5.60
N VAL A 162 4.50 -12.69 -5.39
CA VAL A 162 3.56 -13.03 -6.46
C VAL A 162 2.56 -11.89 -6.55
N ALA A 163 2.62 -11.13 -7.62
CA ALA A 163 1.60 -10.14 -7.96
C ALA A 163 0.53 -10.81 -8.83
N GLN A 164 -0.74 -10.56 -8.50
CA GLN A 164 -1.88 -10.92 -9.35
C GLN A 164 -2.54 -9.64 -9.85
N PRO A 165 -2.11 -9.12 -11.01
CA PRO A 165 -2.65 -7.90 -11.62
C PRO A 165 -4.17 -7.98 -11.77
N GLY A 166 -4.88 -6.89 -11.46
CA GLY A 166 -6.35 -6.81 -11.55
C GLY A 166 -7.12 -7.44 -10.38
N ASP A 167 -6.50 -8.29 -9.56
CA ASP A 167 -7.10 -8.82 -8.31
C ASP A 167 -6.74 -7.97 -7.08
N HIS A 168 -5.85 -6.98 -7.25
CA HIS A 168 -5.26 -6.22 -6.16
C HIS A 168 -4.71 -7.13 -5.05
N ALA A 169 -3.74 -7.99 -5.41
CA ALA A 169 -3.15 -8.94 -4.49
C ALA A 169 -1.63 -9.07 -4.69
N LEU A 170 -0.90 -9.03 -3.57
CA LEU A 170 0.51 -9.37 -3.45
C LEU A 170 0.69 -10.44 -2.39
N ARG A 171 1.47 -11.46 -2.70
CA ARG A 171 1.73 -12.58 -1.78
C ARG A 171 3.21 -12.91 -1.70
N ILE A 172 3.60 -13.54 -0.61
CA ILE A 172 4.90 -14.20 -0.51
C ILE A 172 4.73 -15.71 -0.72
N GLU A 173 5.48 -16.27 -1.66
CA GLU A 173 5.53 -17.70 -1.96
C GLU A 173 6.90 -18.26 -1.57
N LEU A 174 6.91 -19.24 -0.67
CA LEU A 174 8.13 -19.83 -0.12
C LEU A 174 8.75 -20.87 -1.06
N PRO A 175 10.10 -20.94 -1.17
CA PRO A 175 10.78 -21.92 -2.00
C PRO A 175 10.70 -23.32 -1.36
N SER A 176 9.76 -24.13 -1.84
CA SER A 176 9.49 -25.50 -1.32
C SER A 176 8.86 -25.49 0.07
N SER A 177 7.70 -26.14 0.21
CA SER A 177 6.84 -26.12 1.38
C SER A 177 7.55 -26.49 2.68
N SER A 178 7.88 -25.48 3.48
CA SER A 178 8.16 -25.62 4.91
C SER A 178 6.87 -26.01 5.63
N GLY A 179 6.57 -27.32 5.63
CA GLY A 179 5.43 -27.91 6.34
C GLY A 179 4.22 -28.27 5.47
N LEU A 180 3.40 -29.20 5.98
CA LEU A 180 2.23 -29.77 5.30
C LEU A 180 1.14 -28.72 4.98
N LEU A 181 0.92 -27.77 5.90
CA LEU A 181 -0.13 -26.75 5.74
C LEU A 181 0.25 -25.74 4.64
N ASN A 182 1.53 -25.36 4.56
CA ASN A 182 2.05 -24.52 3.48
C ASN A 182 2.05 -25.24 2.13
N ALA A 183 2.35 -26.56 2.12
CA ALA A 183 2.23 -27.38 0.90
C ALA A 183 0.77 -27.42 0.40
N PHE A 184 -0.18 -27.56 1.31
CA PHE A 184 -1.61 -27.59 1.01
C PHE A 184 -2.10 -26.24 0.48
N ILE A 185 -1.77 -25.13 1.16
CA ILE A 185 -2.10 -23.77 0.70
C ILE A 185 -1.48 -23.50 -0.67
N ARG A 186 -0.20 -23.84 -0.88
CA ARG A 186 0.45 -23.68 -2.19
C ARG A 186 -0.26 -24.48 -3.28
N ARG A 187 -0.64 -25.73 -2.99
CA ARG A 187 -1.35 -26.58 -3.94
C ARG A 187 -2.75 -26.05 -4.27
N LEU A 188 -3.48 -25.54 -3.28
CA LEU A 188 -4.77 -24.87 -3.50
C LEU A 188 -4.60 -23.63 -4.39
N TRP A 189 -3.53 -22.87 -4.20
CA TRP A 189 -3.22 -21.70 -5.03
C TRP A 189 -2.74 -22.06 -6.43
N GLU A 190 -1.90 -23.07 -6.59
CA GLU A 190 -1.51 -23.61 -7.90
C GLU A 190 -2.75 -24.02 -8.72
N ILE A 191 -3.77 -24.54 -8.06
CA ILE A 191 -5.07 -24.85 -8.66
C ILE A 191 -5.85 -23.55 -8.95
N ALA A 192 -5.96 -22.63 -7.98
CA ALA A 192 -6.72 -21.39 -8.12
C ALA A 192 -6.15 -20.44 -9.20
N GLY A 193 -4.83 -20.42 -9.39
CA GLY A 193 -4.14 -19.60 -10.39
C GLY A 193 -4.35 -20.05 -11.84
N GLY A 194 -4.87 -21.26 -12.08
CA GLY A 194 -5.33 -21.76 -13.39
C GLY A 194 -4.27 -21.88 -14.51
N THR A 195 -3.08 -21.29 -14.34
CA THR A 195 -1.99 -21.27 -15.33
C THR A 195 -0.64 -21.46 -14.64
N LYS A 196 0.20 -22.35 -15.19
CA LYS A 196 1.57 -22.60 -14.71
C LYS A 196 2.62 -21.69 -15.35
N SER A 197 2.22 -20.80 -16.26
CA SER A 197 3.13 -19.89 -16.96
C SER A 197 3.26 -18.57 -16.19
N PHE A 198 4.45 -18.36 -15.63
CA PHE A 198 4.80 -17.13 -14.93
C PHE A 198 6.07 -16.55 -15.55
N HIS A 199 6.13 -15.22 -15.61
CA HIS A 199 7.39 -14.51 -15.78
C HIS A 199 7.95 -14.18 -14.41
N THR A 200 9.23 -14.48 -14.20
CA THR A 200 9.96 -14.06 -13.00
C THR A 200 10.87 -12.89 -13.39
N LYS A 201 10.68 -11.75 -12.72
CA LYS A 201 11.54 -10.57 -12.85
C LYS A 201 12.22 -10.30 -11.51
N SER A 202 13.46 -9.83 -11.55
CA SER A 202 14.10 -9.28 -10.36
C SER A 202 13.73 -7.80 -10.25
N ILE A 203 13.18 -7.39 -9.12
CA ILE A 203 12.78 -6.00 -8.86
C ILE A 203 13.67 -5.39 -7.78
N ASP A 204 13.98 -4.11 -7.93
CA ASP A 204 14.67 -3.36 -6.91
C ASP A 204 13.68 -2.89 -5.83
N VAL A 205 14.08 -3.08 -4.58
CA VAL A 205 13.28 -2.76 -3.39
C VAL A 205 14.09 -1.83 -2.50
N LEU A 206 13.53 -0.64 -2.22
CA LEU A 206 14.07 0.29 -1.24
C LEU A 206 13.77 -0.24 0.16
N THR A 207 14.82 -0.42 0.97
CA THR A 207 14.68 -0.92 2.35
C THR A 207 14.19 0.17 3.28
N ALA A 208 13.73 -0.22 4.47
CA ALA A 208 13.35 0.73 5.51
C ALA A 208 14.48 1.73 5.84
N ASP A 209 15.74 1.28 5.80
CA ASP A 209 16.90 2.14 6.04
C ASP A 209 17.09 3.17 4.92
N ASN A 210 16.89 2.79 3.66
CA ASN A 210 16.92 3.74 2.53
C ASN A 210 15.85 4.82 2.70
N ILE A 211 14.63 4.43 3.08
CA ILE A 211 13.50 5.34 3.26
C ILE A 211 13.70 6.25 4.47
N GLU A 212 14.04 5.69 5.62
CA GLU A 212 14.13 6.49 6.85
C GLU A 212 15.43 7.28 6.92
N ASN A 213 16.58 6.70 6.58
CA ASN A 213 17.87 7.33 6.87
C ASN A 213 18.49 8.04 5.67
N SER A 214 18.33 7.50 4.45
CA SER A 214 18.85 8.17 3.26
C SER A 214 17.89 9.23 2.73
N LEU A 215 16.59 8.93 2.67
CA LEU A 215 15.58 9.88 2.24
C LEU A 215 15.07 10.78 3.35
N ASP A 216 15.27 10.41 4.62
CA ASP A 216 14.70 11.14 5.76
C ASP A 216 13.17 11.19 5.70
N PHE A 217 12.55 10.12 5.21
CA PHE A 217 11.09 9.97 5.20
C PHE A 217 10.66 9.10 6.40
N LYS A 218 10.46 9.75 7.55
CA LYS A 218 10.29 9.08 8.85
C LYS A 218 8.86 8.59 9.12
N PHE A 219 8.31 7.75 8.23
CA PHE A 219 6.94 7.22 8.36
C PHE A 219 6.70 6.46 9.68
N HIS A 220 7.71 5.72 10.18
CA HIS A 220 7.63 5.04 11.48
C HIS A 220 7.36 6.02 12.64
N ARG A 221 7.94 7.22 12.61
CA ARG A 221 7.78 8.24 13.67
C ARG A 221 6.32 8.70 13.75
N TYR A 222 5.74 9.03 12.60
CA TYR A 222 4.31 9.36 12.50
C TYR A 222 3.41 8.20 12.98
N ALA A 223 3.63 6.98 12.49
CA ALA A 223 2.85 5.83 12.92
C ALA A 223 3.00 5.55 14.43
N SER A 224 4.18 5.80 15.00
CA SER A 224 4.44 5.70 16.45
C SER A 224 3.68 6.74 17.24
N ALA A 225 3.64 7.99 16.77
CA ALA A 225 2.86 9.05 17.41
C ALA A 225 1.37 8.68 17.49
N VAL A 226 0.79 8.12 16.41
CA VAL A 226 -0.59 7.65 16.40
C VAL A 226 -0.82 6.50 17.39
N VAL A 227 0.07 5.49 17.39
CA VAL A 227 -0.05 4.33 18.30
C VAL A 227 0.09 4.72 19.76
N GLU A 228 1.03 5.61 20.09
CA GLU A 228 1.22 6.10 21.46
C GLU A 228 0.06 6.98 21.93
N LEU A 229 -0.51 7.82 21.06
CA LEU A 229 -1.73 8.57 21.37
C LEU A 229 -2.91 7.63 21.69
N ASP A 230 -3.13 6.59 20.88
CA ASP A 230 -4.18 5.60 21.10
C ASP A 230 -4.00 4.86 22.42
N LYS A 231 -2.76 4.43 22.71
CA LYS A 231 -2.39 3.75 23.95
C LYS A 231 -2.60 4.63 25.16
N MET A 232 -2.18 5.89 25.10
CA MET A 232 -2.38 6.85 26.18
C MET A 232 -3.87 7.15 26.39
N TRP A 233 -4.62 7.36 25.31
CA TRP A 233 -6.07 7.55 25.40
C TRP A 233 -6.76 6.36 26.07
N ARG A 234 -6.40 5.11 25.71
CA ARG A 234 -6.92 3.90 26.38
C ARG A 234 -6.56 3.84 27.86
N HIS A 235 -5.34 4.26 28.22
CA HIS A 235 -4.91 4.30 29.61
C HIS A 235 -5.69 5.35 30.43
N LEU A 236 -5.91 6.53 29.86
CA LEU A 236 -6.68 7.61 30.50
C LEU A 236 -8.20 7.31 30.53
N THR A 237 -8.69 6.38 29.69
CA THR A 237 -10.11 6.00 29.61
C THR A 237 -10.50 4.71 30.34
N GLY A 238 -9.56 3.86 30.80
CA GLY A 238 -9.89 2.62 31.54
C GLY A 238 -8.92 2.31 32.69
N SER A 239 -9.34 1.79 33.85
CA SER A 239 -10.46 0.86 34.12
C SER A 239 -11.48 1.36 35.18
N PRO A 240 -12.78 0.98 35.14
CA PRO A 240 -13.79 1.36 36.14
C PRO A 240 -13.40 1.05 37.60
N VAL A 241 -12.54 0.05 37.80
CA VAL A 241 -12.02 -0.38 39.11
C VAL A 241 -10.96 0.59 39.66
N GLU A 242 -10.19 1.25 38.80
CA GLU A 242 -9.24 2.30 39.21
C GLU A 242 -9.98 3.60 39.53
N TRP A 243 -10.96 3.99 38.70
CA TRP A 243 -11.87 5.11 38.98
C TRP A 243 -12.64 4.93 40.30
N ALA A 244 -13.03 3.70 40.64
CA ALA A 244 -13.68 3.38 41.91
C ALA A 244 -12.72 3.47 43.12
N LYS A 245 -11.43 3.17 42.95
CA LYS A 245 -10.41 3.35 43.99
C LYS A 245 -10.03 4.83 44.20
N GLU A 246 -9.98 5.61 43.12
CA GLU A 246 -9.67 7.05 43.16
C GLU A 246 -10.80 7.86 43.81
N LYS A 247 -12.08 7.56 43.48
CA LYS A 247 -13.25 8.23 44.10
C LYS A 247 -13.39 8.00 45.60
N VAL A 248 -12.73 6.99 46.16
CA VAL A 248 -12.73 6.70 47.60
C VAL A 248 -11.62 7.47 48.32
N LEU A 249 -10.60 7.96 47.61
CA LEU A 249 -9.40 8.56 48.21
C LEU A 249 -9.21 10.06 47.89
N ASP A 250 -9.73 10.58 46.77
CA ASP A 250 -9.69 12.03 46.47
C ASP A 250 -10.95 12.49 45.72
N LYS A 251 -11.58 13.57 46.20
CA LYS A 251 -12.68 14.24 45.47
C LYS A 251 -12.09 15.15 44.39
N ILE A 252 -11.86 14.60 43.20
CA ILE A 252 -11.63 15.41 42.00
C ILE A 252 -12.88 16.30 41.79
N PRO A 253 -12.74 17.62 41.60
CA PRO A 253 -13.89 18.49 41.36
C PRO A 253 -14.66 18.11 40.09
N ASP A 254 -16.00 18.13 40.14
CA ASP A 254 -16.87 17.74 39.02
C ASP A 254 -16.56 18.48 37.70
N HIS A 255 -16.13 19.75 37.79
CA HIS A 255 -15.78 20.54 36.61
C HIS A 255 -14.48 20.06 35.94
N ILE A 256 -13.54 19.46 36.69
CA ILE A 256 -12.34 18.83 36.13
C ILE A 256 -12.70 17.49 35.48
N GLU A 257 -13.51 16.67 36.15
CA GLU A 257 -13.99 15.39 35.60
C GLU A 257 -14.76 15.59 34.28
N ALA A 258 -15.62 16.61 34.20
CA ALA A 258 -16.35 16.97 32.98
C ALA A 258 -15.41 17.40 31.84
N ARG A 259 -14.39 18.22 32.14
CA ARG A 259 -13.41 18.70 31.14
C ARG A 259 -12.54 17.57 30.61
N ASP A 260 -12.11 16.67 31.48
CA ASP A 260 -11.34 15.48 31.08
C ASP A 260 -12.16 14.58 30.16
N ARG A 261 -13.44 14.34 30.48
CA ARG A 261 -14.35 13.60 29.61
C ARG A 261 -14.49 14.24 28.23
N VAL A 262 -14.67 15.56 28.17
CA VAL A 262 -14.77 16.27 26.88
C VAL A 262 -13.48 16.13 26.08
N SER A 263 -12.33 16.34 26.72
CA SER A 263 -11.01 16.24 26.07
C SER A 263 -10.77 14.83 25.53
N LEU A 264 -11.01 13.79 26.34
CA LEU A 264 -10.85 12.39 25.92
C LEU A 264 -11.79 11.99 24.77
N ARG A 265 -12.99 12.57 24.72
CA ARG A 265 -13.94 12.33 23.62
C ARG A 265 -13.51 13.01 22.32
N LYS A 266 -12.86 14.18 22.40
CA LYS A 266 -12.21 14.81 21.24
C LYS A 266 -11.03 13.99 20.73
N ILE A 267 -10.21 13.45 21.63
CA ILE A 267 -9.12 12.52 21.27
C ILE A 267 -9.67 11.25 20.61
N GLU A 268 -10.77 10.68 21.11
CA GLU A 268 -11.44 9.55 20.47
C GLU A 268 -11.85 9.86 19.02
N GLY A 269 -12.46 11.04 18.81
CA GLY A 269 -12.82 11.52 17.47
C GLY A 269 -11.59 11.73 16.57
N LEU A 270 -10.50 12.27 17.12
CA LEU A 270 -9.24 12.41 16.39
C LEU A 270 -8.66 11.04 16.01
N LEU A 271 -8.63 10.07 16.94
CA LEU A 271 -8.15 8.71 16.67
C LEU A 271 -8.93 8.06 15.53
N TYR A 272 -10.24 8.27 15.45
CA TYR A 272 -11.03 7.81 14.31
C TYR A 272 -10.51 8.40 12.99
N ILE A 273 -10.23 9.71 12.95
CA ILE A 273 -9.66 10.37 11.77
C ILE A 273 -8.27 9.80 11.43
N LEU A 274 -7.39 9.64 12.41
CA LEU A 274 -6.02 9.13 12.21
C LEU A 274 -5.99 7.71 11.63
N TRP A 275 -6.92 6.86 12.07
CA TRP A 275 -6.99 5.48 11.59
C TRP A 275 -7.68 5.35 10.23
N PHE A 276 -8.64 6.22 9.91
CA PHE A 276 -9.58 6.00 8.81
C PHE A 276 -9.61 7.09 7.72
N LYS A 277 -8.83 8.16 7.85
CA LYS A 277 -8.56 9.10 6.75
C LYS A 277 -7.12 8.99 6.27
N PRO A 278 -6.84 9.31 5.00
CA PRO A 278 -5.46 9.44 4.51
C PRO A 278 -4.68 10.50 5.29
N PRO A 279 -3.37 10.31 5.54
CA PRO A 279 -2.52 11.26 6.27
C PRO A 279 -2.65 12.73 5.84
N PHE A 280 -2.74 13.03 4.53
CA PHE A 280 -2.91 14.41 4.04
C PHE A 280 -4.16 15.11 4.61
N ASP A 281 -5.23 14.36 4.86
CA ASP A 281 -6.51 14.90 5.32
C ASP A 281 -6.59 15.06 6.85
N GLN A 282 -5.53 14.72 7.58
CA GLN A 282 -5.53 14.69 9.05
C GLN A 282 -5.01 15.98 9.68
N MET A 283 -4.11 16.71 9.01
CA MET A 283 -3.33 17.82 9.60
C MET A 283 -4.19 18.86 10.31
N VAL A 284 -5.20 19.39 9.62
CA VAL A 284 -6.09 20.45 10.17
C VAL A 284 -6.72 20.02 11.49
N GLN A 285 -7.14 18.76 11.61
CA GLN A 285 -7.83 18.29 12.80
C GLN A 285 -6.89 18.06 13.98
N ILE A 286 -5.63 17.70 13.68
CA ILE A 286 -4.58 17.57 14.70
C ILE A 286 -4.20 18.96 15.22
N GLU A 287 -3.96 19.91 14.31
CA GLU A 287 -3.56 21.29 14.63
C GLU A 287 -4.63 21.99 15.48
N LEU A 288 -5.90 21.94 15.05
CA LEU A 288 -7.01 22.55 15.79
C LEU A 288 -7.11 22.01 17.22
N LEU A 289 -6.99 20.68 17.40
CA LEU A 289 -7.07 20.08 18.73
C LEU A 289 -5.83 20.36 19.57
N TYR A 290 -4.64 20.39 18.95
CA TYR A 290 -3.40 20.74 19.62
C TYR A 290 -3.44 22.18 20.14
N GLU A 291 -3.80 23.14 19.30
CA GLU A 291 -3.93 24.56 19.66
C GLU A 291 -4.98 24.76 20.75
N GLU A 292 -6.14 24.11 20.63
CA GLU A 292 -7.19 24.18 21.65
C GLU A 292 -6.68 23.72 23.03
N LEU A 293 -6.01 22.57 23.11
CA LEU A 293 -5.52 22.04 24.38
C LEU A 293 -4.27 22.78 24.90
N GLN A 294 -3.44 23.33 24.02
CA GLN A 294 -2.23 24.06 24.39
C GLN A 294 -2.55 25.46 24.93
N THR A 295 -3.57 26.12 24.39
CA THR A 295 -3.97 27.49 24.79
C THR A 295 -4.89 27.54 26.00
N GLU A 296 -5.32 26.37 26.50
CA GLU A 296 -6.13 26.26 27.70
C GLU A 296 -5.41 26.90 28.91
N PRO A 297 -5.97 27.95 29.54
CA PRO A 297 -5.30 28.67 30.64
C PRO A 297 -5.14 27.83 31.91
N THR A 298 -6.00 26.85 32.12
CA THR A 298 -5.95 25.96 33.30
C THR A 298 -5.99 24.50 32.89
N PRO A 299 -4.90 23.95 32.30
CA PRO A 299 -4.94 22.62 31.71
C PRO A 299 -4.95 21.56 32.82
N THR A 300 -5.87 20.61 32.69
CA THR A 300 -5.97 19.44 33.58
C THR A 300 -4.76 18.51 33.41
N GLN A 301 -4.56 17.56 34.33
CA GLN A 301 -3.45 16.60 34.22
C GLN A 301 -3.57 15.73 32.96
N THR A 302 -4.80 15.36 32.60
CA THR A 302 -5.14 14.68 31.34
C THR A 302 -4.69 15.50 30.14
N GLN A 303 -5.06 16.78 30.08
CA GLN A 303 -4.67 17.68 29.00
C GLN A 303 -3.15 17.87 28.93
N ARG A 304 -2.47 18.07 30.06
CA ARG A 304 -1.00 18.17 30.12
C ARG A 304 -0.29 16.92 29.59
N THR A 305 -0.90 15.75 29.76
CA THR A 305 -0.37 14.48 29.24
C THR A 305 -0.59 14.34 27.73
N LEU A 306 -1.73 14.83 27.22
CA LEU A 306 -2.11 14.73 25.81
C LEU A 306 -1.38 15.75 24.91
N VAL A 307 -1.14 16.98 25.40
CA VAL A 307 -0.55 18.08 24.61
C VAL A 307 0.78 17.69 23.96
N PRO A 308 1.76 17.08 24.66
CA PRO A 308 3.01 16.64 24.03
C PRO A 308 2.81 15.58 22.94
N LEU A 309 1.86 14.67 23.12
CA LEU A 309 1.56 13.63 22.13
C LEU A 309 0.93 14.21 20.86
N LEU A 310 0.04 15.19 21.01
CA LEU A 310 -0.53 15.92 19.88
C LEU A 310 0.53 16.77 19.16
N GLY A 311 1.45 17.40 19.90
CA GLY A 311 2.56 18.16 19.31
C GLY A 311 3.50 17.28 18.48
N GLU A 312 3.86 16.09 19.00
CA GLU A 312 4.66 15.11 18.27
C GLU A 312 3.92 14.56 17.04
N LEU A 313 2.61 14.33 17.15
CA LEU A 313 1.78 13.90 16.04
C LEU A 313 1.69 14.96 14.93
N ALA A 314 1.47 16.22 15.29
CA ALA A 314 1.45 17.35 14.36
C ALA A 314 2.80 17.48 13.64
N TYR A 315 3.89 17.53 14.42
CA TYR A 315 5.24 17.62 13.87
C TYR A 315 5.54 16.47 12.90
N SER A 316 5.34 15.22 13.34
CA SER A 316 5.71 14.05 12.56
C SER A 316 4.88 13.87 11.30
N LEU A 317 3.59 14.25 11.32
CA LEU A 317 2.76 14.24 10.12
C LEU A 317 3.18 15.34 9.13
N THR A 318 3.38 16.56 9.61
CA THR A 318 3.82 17.68 8.76
C THR A 318 5.17 17.36 8.10
N ASP A 319 6.11 16.80 8.87
CA ASP A 319 7.42 16.38 8.37
C ASP A 319 7.30 15.40 7.19
N ILE A 320 6.54 14.31 7.33
CA ILE A 320 6.39 13.33 6.23
C ILE A 320 5.60 13.88 5.05
N VAL A 321 4.60 14.75 5.28
CA VAL A 321 3.78 15.35 4.21
C VAL A 321 4.62 16.32 3.39
N GLU A 322 5.31 17.25 4.05
CA GLU A 322 6.20 18.20 3.38
C GLU A 322 7.36 17.47 2.69
N LYS A 323 7.89 16.41 3.30
CA LYS A 323 8.92 15.60 2.67
C LYS A 323 8.42 14.91 1.40
N ALA A 324 7.22 14.31 1.41
CA ALA A 324 6.64 13.71 0.22
C ALA A 324 6.44 14.73 -0.91
N LYS A 325 5.88 15.90 -0.59
CA LYS A 325 5.70 17.00 -1.55
C LYS A 325 7.04 17.45 -2.12
N TYR A 326 8.06 17.64 -1.27
CA TYR A 326 9.40 18.04 -1.70
C TYR A 326 10.05 16.98 -2.60
N LEU A 327 9.94 15.70 -2.27
CA LEU A 327 10.51 14.62 -3.09
C LEU A 327 9.86 14.57 -4.48
N LYS A 328 8.54 14.71 -4.55
CA LYS A 328 7.81 14.80 -5.82
C LYS A 328 8.17 16.05 -6.62
N TRP A 329 8.23 17.20 -5.97
CA TRP A 329 8.63 18.44 -6.63
C TRP A 329 10.07 18.34 -7.19
N LYS A 330 10.99 17.80 -6.37
CA LYS A 330 12.39 17.61 -6.76
C LYS A 330 12.53 16.59 -7.89
N SER A 331 11.71 15.54 -7.90
CA SER A 331 11.74 14.53 -8.98
C SER A 331 11.33 15.12 -10.33
N VAL A 332 10.51 16.18 -10.36
CA VAL A 332 10.07 16.82 -11.60
C VAL A 332 10.97 17.98 -12.03
N ILE A 333 11.36 18.85 -11.10
CA ILE A 333 12.09 20.09 -11.40
C ILE A 333 13.60 19.86 -11.52
N ASP A 334 14.18 19.00 -10.70
CA ASP A 334 15.61 18.68 -10.70
C ASP A 334 15.83 17.17 -10.88
N ARG A 335 15.27 16.64 -11.98
CA ARG A 335 15.30 15.21 -12.36
C ARG A 335 16.69 14.61 -12.27
N LYS A 336 17.72 15.34 -12.71
CA LYS A 336 19.10 14.86 -12.77
C LYS A 336 19.66 14.65 -11.36
N SER A 337 19.56 15.66 -10.50
CA SER A 337 20.01 15.57 -9.10
C SER A 337 19.21 14.54 -8.32
N PHE A 338 17.88 14.53 -8.50
CA PHE A 338 17.02 13.56 -7.85
C PHE A 338 17.39 12.13 -8.24
N SER A 339 17.56 11.87 -9.54
CA SER A 339 17.96 10.55 -10.02
C SER A 339 19.32 10.14 -9.47
N GLN A 340 20.27 11.06 -9.34
CA GLN A 340 21.62 10.76 -8.81
C GLN A 340 21.70 10.69 -7.28
N SER A 341 20.58 10.81 -6.57
CA SER A 341 20.53 10.75 -5.11
C SER A 341 21.09 9.44 -4.55
N ASP A 342 21.76 9.54 -3.41
CA ASP A 342 22.38 8.39 -2.71
C ASP A 342 21.38 7.29 -2.35
N VAL A 343 20.09 7.62 -2.23
CA VAL A 343 19.03 6.62 -1.98
C VAL A 343 18.96 5.56 -3.09
N PHE A 344 19.27 5.94 -4.33
CA PHE A 344 19.20 5.04 -5.49
C PHE A 344 20.53 4.34 -5.78
N LYS A 345 21.56 4.57 -4.96
CA LYS A 345 22.89 4.01 -5.16
C LYS A 345 22.85 2.50 -5.06
N GLY A 346 23.30 1.83 -6.13
CA GLY A 346 23.31 0.37 -6.22
C GLY A 346 21.96 -0.26 -6.56
N LEU A 347 20.93 0.54 -6.87
CA LEU A 347 19.67 0.08 -7.45
C LEU A 347 19.72 0.25 -8.97
N ASP A 348 19.21 -0.73 -9.70
CA ASP A 348 19.18 -0.73 -11.17
C ASP A 348 17.84 -0.16 -11.67
N LEU A 349 17.50 1.03 -11.16
CA LEU A 349 16.27 1.74 -11.51
C LEU A 349 16.53 2.74 -12.62
N SER A 350 15.68 2.78 -13.63
CA SER A 350 15.59 3.84 -14.62
C SER A 350 15.24 5.19 -13.97
N THR A 351 15.54 6.29 -14.66
CA THR A 351 15.14 7.66 -14.25
C THR A 351 13.64 7.75 -13.97
N ILE A 352 12.87 7.10 -14.81
CA ILE A 352 11.41 7.09 -14.77
C ILE A 352 10.89 6.37 -13.53
N GLU A 353 11.46 5.20 -13.21
CA GLU A 353 11.13 4.48 -11.96
C GLU A 353 11.43 5.33 -10.73
N ARG A 354 12.55 6.06 -10.73
CA ARG A 354 12.90 6.99 -9.63
C ARG A 354 11.84 8.09 -9.50
N GLU A 355 11.42 8.71 -10.61
CA GLU A 355 10.37 9.75 -10.59
C GLU A 355 9.03 9.20 -10.05
N ALA A 356 8.64 8.01 -10.50
CA ALA A 356 7.42 7.36 -10.05
C ALA A 356 7.46 6.94 -8.58
N PHE A 357 8.62 6.57 -8.05
CA PHE A 357 8.82 6.33 -6.63
C PHE A 357 8.43 7.55 -5.78
N ALA A 358 8.81 8.76 -6.19
CA ALA A 358 8.45 9.98 -5.46
C ALA A 358 6.94 10.24 -5.49
N ALA A 359 6.31 10.01 -6.64
CA ALA A 359 4.85 10.09 -6.76
C ALA A 359 4.15 9.04 -5.88
N ALA A 360 4.65 7.80 -5.85
CA ALA A 360 4.10 6.71 -5.06
C ALA A 360 4.10 7.00 -3.55
N LEU A 361 5.16 7.63 -3.02
CA LEU A 361 5.22 8.02 -1.61
C LEU A 361 4.13 9.04 -1.25
N GLU A 362 3.94 10.07 -2.08
CA GLU A 362 2.87 11.05 -1.86
C GLU A 362 1.49 10.39 -1.95
N ASP A 363 1.34 9.47 -2.90
CA ASP A 363 0.09 8.79 -3.20
C ASP A 363 -0.36 7.87 -2.05
N ILE A 364 0.58 7.18 -1.37
CA ILE A 364 0.29 6.46 -0.12
C ILE A 364 -0.34 7.39 0.92
N LEU A 365 0.19 8.61 1.08
CA LEU A 365 -0.28 9.56 2.07
C LEU A 365 -1.61 10.23 1.68
N LYS A 366 -1.94 10.28 0.38
CA LYS A 366 -3.18 10.87 -0.15
C LYS A 366 -4.34 9.87 -0.23
N GLU A 367 -4.06 8.60 -0.49
CA GLU A 367 -5.10 7.60 -0.77
C GLU A 367 -5.26 6.54 0.33
N HIS A 368 -4.18 6.17 1.01
CA HIS A 368 -4.21 5.04 1.94
C HIS A 368 -4.37 5.50 3.39
N THR A 369 -5.30 4.87 4.12
CA THR A 369 -5.48 5.09 5.56
C THR A 369 -4.45 4.30 6.36
N LEU A 370 -4.10 4.74 7.57
CA LEU A 370 -3.13 4.01 8.40
C LEU A 370 -3.60 2.59 8.72
N ALA A 371 -4.90 2.39 8.97
CA ALA A 371 -5.50 1.07 9.15
C ALA A 371 -5.34 0.17 7.92
N TYR A 372 -5.47 0.75 6.72
CA TYR A 372 -5.21 0.03 5.48
C TYR A 372 -3.72 -0.31 5.34
N ILE A 373 -2.82 0.67 5.48
CA ILE A 373 -1.38 0.52 5.24
C ILE A 373 -0.77 -0.65 6.04
N GLY A 374 -0.95 -0.66 7.37
CA GLY A 374 -0.21 -1.58 8.25
C GLY A 374 -0.97 -2.15 9.44
N TYR A 375 -2.24 -1.80 9.64
CA TYR A 375 -3.00 -2.18 10.85
C TYR A 375 -4.38 -2.77 10.55
N PRO A 376 -4.46 -3.96 9.93
CA PRO A 376 -5.72 -4.60 9.58
C PRO A 376 -6.61 -4.90 10.80
N GLU A 377 -6.06 -4.93 12.01
CA GLU A 377 -6.82 -5.07 13.27
C GLU A 377 -7.72 -3.87 13.54
N ARG A 378 -7.31 -2.69 13.07
CA ARG A 378 -8.06 -1.44 13.14
C ARG A 378 -9.06 -1.28 12.00
N ALA A 379 -9.10 -2.18 11.02
CA ALA A 379 -10.06 -2.10 9.92
C ALA A 379 -11.52 -2.02 10.42
N THR A 380 -12.36 -1.33 9.65
CA THR A 380 -13.80 -1.19 9.92
C THR A 380 -14.50 -2.55 9.91
N MET A 381 -15.67 -2.65 10.54
CA MET A 381 -16.45 -3.89 10.55
C MET A 381 -16.79 -4.38 9.13
N LYS A 382 -17.13 -3.47 8.21
CA LYS A 382 -17.34 -3.79 6.79
C LYS A 382 -16.12 -4.50 6.19
N ASN A 383 -14.92 -3.97 6.43
CA ASN A 383 -13.68 -4.56 5.89
C ASN A 383 -13.29 -5.85 6.60
N LYS A 384 -13.58 -5.98 7.90
CA LYS A 384 -13.42 -7.23 8.65
C LYS A 384 -14.33 -8.33 8.11
N VAL A 385 -15.60 -8.01 7.84
CA VAL A 385 -16.55 -8.94 7.22
C VAL A 385 -16.11 -9.28 5.80
N MET A 386 -15.69 -8.28 5.01
CA MET A 386 -15.18 -8.51 3.65
C MET A 386 -13.95 -9.43 3.65
N ARG A 387 -13.03 -9.24 4.59
CA ARG A 387 -11.87 -10.14 4.81
C ARG A 387 -12.30 -11.57 5.10
N VAL A 388 -13.32 -11.77 5.92
CA VAL A 388 -13.89 -13.10 6.20
C VAL A 388 -14.54 -13.69 4.95
N LEU A 389 -15.37 -12.92 4.24
CA LEU A 389 -16.05 -13.38 3.03
C LEU A 389 -15.06 -13.71 1.90
N LEU A 390 -14.06 -12.86 1.65
CA LEU A 390 -13.02 -13.09 0.64
C LEU A 390 -12.18 -14.31 0.99
N GLY A 391 -11.72 -14.41 2.24
CA GLY A 391 -10.88 -15.52 2.71
C GLY A 391 -11.61 -16.86 2.84
N SER A 392 -12.90 -16.85 3.21
CA SER A 392 -13.67 -18.06 3.49
C SER A 392 -14.60 -18.51 2.35
N ILE A 393 -14.97 -17.64 1.40
CA ILE A 393 -15.91 -17.97 0.32
C ILE A 393 -15.24 -17.84 -1.05
N ILE A 394 -14.61 -16.70 -1.33
CA ILE A 394 -14.05 -16.44 -2.66
C ILE A 394 -12.84 -17.31 -2.92
N LEU A 395 -11.97 -17.53 -1.93
CA LEU A 395 -10.85 -18.45 -2.06
C LEU A 395 -11.32 -19.89 -2.40
N PRO A 396 -12.24 -20.53 -1.65
CA PRO A 396 -12.81 -21.83 -2.04
C PRO A 396 -13.54 -21.84 -3.39
N VAL A 397 -14.32 -20.81 -3.70
CA VAL A 397 -15.03 -20.72 -4.98
C VAL A 397 -14.05 -20.60 -6.13
N ARG A 398 -12.99 -19.80 -6.00
CA ARG A 398 -11.95 -19.63 -7.03
C ARG A 398 -11.16 -20.92 -7.22
N ILE A 399 -10.83 -21.61 -6.13
CA ILE A 399 -10.25 -22.96 -6.18
C ILE A 399 -11.18 -23.91 -6.93
N LEU A 400 -12.48 -23.89 -6.63
CA LEU A 400 -13.48 -24.75 -7.27
C LEU A 400 -13.64 -24.43 -8.77
N THR A 401 -13.76 -23.15 -9.14
CA THR A 401 -13.89 -22.73 -10.54
C THR A 401 -12.63 -23.04 -11.34
N SER A 402 -11.44 -22.77 -10.80
CA SER A 402 -10.18 -23.06 -11.48
C SER A 402 -9.89 -24.57 -11.53
N PHE A 403 -10.32 -25.35 -10.53
CA PHE A 403 -10.32 -26.81 -10.59
C PHE A 403 -11.25 -27.31 -11.70
N LEU A 404 -12.48 -26.79 -11.77
CA LEU A 404 -13.43 -27.13 -12.82
C LEU A 404 -12.91 -26.76 -14.21
N GLU A 405 -12.25 -25.61 -14.38
CA GLU A 405 -11.58 -25.25 -15.63
C GLU A 405 -10.43 -26.21 -15.95
N THR A 406 -9.57 -26.53 -14.98
CA THR A 406 -8.43 -27.44 -15.15
C THR A 406 -8.87 -28.86 -15.50
N VAL A 407 -10.01 -29.32 -15.01
CA VAL A 407 -10.59 -30.63 -15.33
C VAL A 407 -11.38 -30.59 -16.64
N ARG A 408 -12.13 -29.52 -16.92
CA ARG A 408 -12.92 -29.39 -18.15
C ARG A 408 -12.06 -29.20 -19.39
N ARG A 409 -10.94 -28.46 -19.31
CA ARG A 409 -10.07 -28.19 -20.48
C ARG A 409 -9.54 -29.45 -21.15
N PRO A 410 -8.95 -30.44 -20.44
CA PRO A 410 -8.50 -31.68 -21.05
C PRO A 410 -9.67 -32.53 -21.56
N ILE A 411 -10.81 -32.56 -20.88
CA ILE A 411 -12.01 -33.28 -21.35
C ILE A 411 -12.56 -32.67 -22.64
N TRP A 412 -12.66 -31.34 -22.70
CA TRP A 412 -13.12 -30.61 -23.88
C TRP A 412 -12.16 -30.78 -25.06
N ASN A 413 -10.84 -30.70 -24.81
CA ASN A 413 -9.83 -30.97 -25.82
C ASN A 413 -9.87 -32.42 -26.31
N LEU A 414 -10.19 -33.38 -25.44
CA LEU A 414 -10.37 -34.79 -25.81
C LEU A 414 -11.63 -34.97 -26.68
N LEU A 415 -12.75 -34.34 -26.30
CA LEU A 415 -14.01 -34.38 -27.04
C LEU A 415 -13.87 -33.72 -28.42
N GLN A 416 -13.24 -32.54 -28.49
CA GLN A 416 -12.95 -31.88 -29.77
C GLN A 416 -12.00 -32.69 -30.65
N LYS A 417 -11.04 -33.42 -30.06
CA LYS A 417 -10.15 -34.31 -30.82
C LYS A 417 -10.91 -35.51 -31.38
N ILE A 418 -11.79 -36.12 -30.58
CA ILE A 418 -12.66 -37.22 -31.03
C ILE A 418 -13.59 -36.75 -32.16
N GLU A 419 -14.21 -35.58 -32.02
CA GLU A 419 -15.12 -35.00 -33.00
C GLU A 419 -14.42 -34.72 -34.35
N LYS A 420 -13.15 -34.28 -34.30
CA LYS A 420 -12.29 -34.05 -35.47
C LYS A 420 -11.76 -35.35 -36.11
N ASP A 421 -11.59 -36.41 -35.31
CA ASP A 421 -11.19 -37.74 -35.80
C ASP A 421 -12.40 -38.55 -36.33
N THR A 422 -13.64 -38.18 -35.97
CA THR A 422 -14.87 -38.80 -36.48
C THR A 422 -15.60 -38.02 -37.58
N SER A 423 -15.17 -36.79 -37.89
CA SER A 423 -15.64 -36.07 -39.08
C SER A 423 -14.91 -36.64 -40.31
N PRO A 424 -15.60 -37.28 -41.27
CA PRO A 424 -14.95 -37.73 -42.49
C PRO A 424 -14.39 -36.53 -43.25
N SER A 425 -13.18 -36.68 -43.78
CA SER A 425 -12.59 -35.74 -44.73
C SER A 425 -13.46 -35.71 -45.99
N GLU A 426 -14.38 -34.75 -46.08
CA GLU A 426 -14.93 -34.32 -47.35
C GLU A 426 -13.84 -33.56 -48.09
N ASP A 427 -12.90 -34.29 -48.70
CA ASP A 427 -11.98 -33.80 -49.72
C ASP A 427 -11.26 -35.00 -50.38
N GLU A 428 -12.02 -35.93 -50.94
CA GLU A 428 -11.59 -36.77 -52.08
C GLU A 428 -12.86 -37.17 -52.88
N GLU A 429 -13.37 -36.25 -53.72
CA GLU A 429 -13.95 -36.56 -55.04
C GLU A 429 -14.42 -35.25 -55.71
N GLY A 430 -13.71 -34.85 -56.78
CA GLY A 430 -14.03 -33.70 -57.62
C GLY A 430 -12.84 -33.19 -58.44
#